data_AF-A0A944SKP3-F1
#
_entry.id   AF-A0A944SKP3-F1
#
_cell.length_a   1.000
_cell.length_b   1.000
_cell.length_c   1.000
_cell.angle_alpha   90.00
_cell.angle_beta   90.00
_cell.angle_gamma   90.00
#
_symmetry.space_group_name_H-M   'P 1'
#
loop_
_entity.id
_entity.type
_entity.pdbx_description
1 polymer ?
#
loop_
_entity_poly.entity_id
_entity_poly.type
_entity_poly.pdbx_seq_one_letter_code
_entity_poly.pdbx_strand_id
1 'polypeptide(L)'
;MAHKEMHWIKLIYVYLFSVIGLVLVVIGAVQFINMGLKATILSKAESVEDFREYPPIPNRLSVEKATATSVLNCTEACEFSAEEKQLAQEWLVEYEEYQNLPKDEVSYVIRQRYRTSANAIAMIVVGLPLYLYHWRMAKKSA
;
A
#
# COMPACT_ATOMS: atom_id res chain seq x y z
N MET A 1 41.55 10.45 -33.53
CA MET A 1 40.75 9.39 -32.86
C MET A 1 39.97 9.89 -31.64
N ALA A 2 40.52 10.76 -30.78
CA ALA A 2 39.84 11.25 -29.56
C ALA A 2 38.48 11.97 -29.80
N HIS A 3 38.30 12.66 -30.92
CA HIS A 3 37.05 13.39 -31.22
C HIS A 3 35.86 12.46 -31.55
N LYS A 4 36.12 11.23 -32.01
CA LYS A 4 35.08 10.22 -32.31
C LYS A 4 34.62 9.50 -31.05
N GLU A 5 35.56 9.16 -30.16
CA GLU A 5 35.27 8.54 -28.85
C GLU A 5 34.37 9.43 -27.97
N MET A 6 34.66 10.73 -27.92
CA MET A 6 33.88 11.69 -27.13
C MET A 6 32.44 11.88 -27.64
N HIS A 7 32.19 11.60 -28.93
CA HIS A 7 30.84 11.64 -29.50
C HIS A 7 29.99 10.45 -29.05
N TRP A 8 30.58 9.24 -29.00
CA TRP A 8 29.84 8.02 -28.65
C TRP A 8 29.48 7.99 -27.16
N ILE A 9 30.36 8.49 -26.29
CA ILE A 9 30.09 8.62 -24.85
C ILE A 9 28.91 9.55 -24.59
N LYS A 10 28.86 10.72 -25.25
CA LYS A 10 27.75 11.67 -25.13
C LYS A 10 26.44 11.07 -25.62
N LEU A 11 26.48 10.34 -26.72
CA LEU A 11 25.31 9.69 -27.28
C LEU A 11 24.76 8.63 -26.31
N ILE A 12 25.62 7.74 -25.81
CA ILE A 12 25.25 6.74 -24.79
C ILE A 12 24.66 7.41 -23.54
N TYR A 13 25.29 8.47 -23.02
CA TYR A 13 24.78 9.22 -21.86
C TYR A 13 23.36 9.73 -22.10
N VAL A 14 23.13 10.43 -23.21
CA VAL A 14 21.82 11.05 -23.49
C VAL A 14 20.73 9.98 -23.64
N TYR A 15 20.99 8.87 -24.32
CA TYR A 15 20.02 7.78 -24.45
C TYR A 15 19.76 7.09 -23.11
N LEU A 16 20.79 6.83 -22.31
CA LEU A 16 20.65 6.20 -21.00
C LEU A 16 19.77 7.03 -20.06
N PHE A 17 20.04 8.33 -19.93
CA PHE A 17 19.24 9.22 -19.08
C PHE A 17 17.82 9.44 -19.62
N SER A 18 17.64 9.45 -20.95
CA SER A 18 16.31 9.47 -21.56
C SER A 18 15.51 8.22 -21.20
N VAL A 19 16.11 7.03 -21.30
CA VAL A 19 15.44 5.77 -20.96
C VAL A 19 15.10 5.72 -19.48
N ILE A 20 16.02 6.14 -18.59
CA ILE A 20 15.75 6.20 -17.14
C ILE A 20 14.56 7.10 -16.84
N GLY A 21 14.53 8.31 -17.40
CA GLY A 21 13.41 9.23 -17.24
C GLY A 21 12.09 8.64 -17.73
N LEU A 22 12.10 7.97 -18.89
CA LEU A 22 10.92 7.31 -19.45
C LEU A 22 10.42 6.19 -18.54
N VAL A 23 11.33 5.36 -18.01
CA VAL A 23 10.98 4.27 -17.08
C VAL A 23 10.31 4.82 -15.82
N LEU A 24 10.83 5.89 -15.23
CA LEU A 24 10.21 6.53 -14.06
C LEU A 24 8.77 7.00 -14.37
N VAL A 25 8.56 7.65 -15.52
CA VAL A 25 7.22 8.10 -15.94
C VAL A 25 6.27 6.92 -16.11
N VAL A 26 6.73 5.85 -16.77
CA VAL A 26 5.90 4.64 -17.00
C VAL A 26 5.51 3.99 -15.67
N ILE A 27 6.47 3.80 -14.76
CA ILE A 27 6.19 3.19 -13.43
C ILE A 27 5.20 4.07 -12.65
N GLY A 28 5.43 5.38 -12.60
CA GLY A 28 4.54 6.31 -11.91
C GLY A 28 3.13 6.31 -12.51
N ALA A 29 3.00 6.31 -13.84
CA ALA A 29 1.71 6.26 -14.51
C ALA A 29 0.95 4.96 -14.20
N VAL A 30 1.63 3.80 -14.26
CA VAL A 30 1.01 2.50 -13.92
C VAL A 30 0.52 2.49 -12.47
N GLN A 31 1.33 2.98 -11.53
CA GLN A 31 0.92 3.04 -10.12
C GLN A 31 -0.29 3.96 -9.91
N PHE A 32 -0.30 5.13 -10.55
CA PHE A 32 -1.39 6.09 -10.45
C PHE A 32 -2.69 5.52 -11.03
N ILE A 33 -2.64 4.90 -12.21
CA ILE A 33 -3.79 4.27 -12.85
C ILE A 33 -4.30 3.10 -12.00
N ASN A 34 -3.42 2.23 -11.50
CA ASN A 34 -3.80 1.11 -10.66
C ASN A 34 -4.50 1.58 -9.37
N MET A 35 -3.97 2.62 -8.73
CA MET A 35 -4.60 3.25 -7.57
C MET A 35 -5.97 3.84 -7.91
N GLY A 36 -6.09 4.58 -9.02
CA GLY A 36 -7.36 5.16 -9.47
C GLY A 36 -8.42 4.11 -9.82
N LEU A 37 -8.00 2.98 -10.42
CA LEU A 37 -8.87 1.86 -10.75
C LEU A 37 -9.40 1.17 -9.49
N LYS A 38 -8.52 0.91 -8.50
CA LYS A 38 -8.93 0.39 -7.18
C LYS A 38 -9.88 1.33 -6.46
N ALA A 39 -9.64 2.64 -6.53
CA ALA A 39 -10.45 3.62 -5.84
C ALA A 39 -11.86 3.82 -6.43
N THR A 40 -12.04 3.63 -7.74
CA THR A 40 -13.31 3.95 -8.43
C THR A 40 -14.09 2.72 -8.89
N ILE A 41 -13.45 1.82 -9.65
CA ILE A 41 -14.13 0.69 -10.33
C ILE A 41 -14.00 -0.60 -9.50
N LEU A 42 -12.85 -0.82 -8.87
CA LEU A 42 -12.51 -2.02 -8.12
C LEU A 42 -12.49 -1.79 -6.61
N SER A 43 -13.40 -0.98 -6.09
CA SER A 43 -13.46 -0.63 -4.65
C SER A 43 -13.54 -1.86 -3.73
N LYS A 44 -14.17 -2.94 -4.21
CA LYS A 44 -14.24 -4.24 -3.50
C LYS A 44 -12.90 -4.97 -3.38
N ALA A 45 -11.95 -4.73 -4.27
CA ALA A 45 -10.61 -5.32 -4.16
C ALA A 45 -9.76 -4.60 -3.10
N GLU A 46 -10.13 -3.36 -2.77
CA GLU A 46 -9.42 -2.54 -1.79
C GLU A 46 -9.96 -2.74 -0.36
N SER A 47 -11.26 -3.03 -0.20
CA SER A 47 -11.86 -3.36 1.11
C SER A 47 -11.29 -4.63 1.75
N VAL A 48 -10.68 -5.51 0.94
CA VAL A 48 -10.01 -6.74 1.40
C VAL A 48 -8.64 -6.42 2.01
N GLU A 49 -8.01 -5.28 1.69
CA GLU A 49 -6.73 -4.90 2.33
C GLU A 49 -6.92 -4.30 3.74
N ASP A 50 -8.16 -4.05 4.16
CA ASP A 50 -8.53 -3.50 5.48
C ASP A 50 -8.51 -4.55 6.61
N PHE A 51 -8.08 -5.78 6.31
CA PHE A 51 -7.96 -6.87 7.30
C PHE A 51 -6.84 -6.68 8.34
N ARG A 52 -6.14 -5.54 8.38
CA ARG A 52 -5.23 -5.23 9.51
C ARG A 52 -5.94 -4.59 10.68
N GLU A 53 -7.21 -4.27 10.49
CA GLU A 53 -8.13 -3.80 11.51
C GLU A 53 -8.99 -5.00 11.97
N TYR A 54 -8.33 -6.08 12.41
CA TYR A 54 -8.96 -7.07 13.27
C TYR A 54 -8.57 -6.76 14.71
N PRO A 55 -9.51 -6.85 15.66
CA PRO A 55 -9.18 -6.74 17.07
C PRO A 55 -8.14 -7.81 17.41
N PRO A 56 -7.16 -7.49 18.27
CA PRO A 56 -6.14 -8.46 18.66
C PRO A 56 -6.83 -9.70 19.24
N ILE A 57 -6.57 -10.86 18.63
CA ILE A 57 -7.02 -12.13 19.18
C ILE A 57 -6.06 -12.43 20.34
N PRO A 58 -6.56 -12.77 21.55
CA PRO A 58 -5.69 -13.12 22.65
C PRO A 58 -4.79 -14.28 22.23
N ASN A 59 -3.47 -14.14 22.47
CA ASN A 59 -2.42 -15.03 21.97
C ASN A 59 -2.54 -16.51 22.42
N ARG A 60 -3.53 -16.84 23.26
CA ARG A 60 -3.79 -18.16 23.84
C ARG A 60 -5.09 -18.80 23.34
N LEU A 61 -5.84 -18.14 22.46
CA LEU A 61 -7.11 -18.66 21.93
C LEU A 61 -6.91 -19.39 20.61
N SER A 62 -7.50 -20.58 20.48
CA SER A 62 -7.47 -21.33 19.22
C SER A 62 -8.31 -20.61 18.15
N VAL A 63 -7.81 -20.60 16.91
CA VAL A 63 -8.44 -19.95 15.75
C VAL A 63 -9.87 -20.48 15.48
N GLU A 64 -10.18 -21.68 15.97
CA GLU A 64 -11.49 -22.31 15.83
C GLU A 64 -12.57 -21.70 16.75
N LYS A 65 -12.18 -20.97 17.80
CA LYS A 65 -13.07 -20.25 18.74
C LYS A 65 -13.05 -18.73 18.52
N ALA A 66 -12.69 -18.27 17.32
CA ALA A 66 -12.22 -16.89 17.07
C ALA A 66 -13.28 -15.78 16.98
N THR A 67 -14.46 -15.94 17.60
CA THR A 67 -15.34 -14.79 17.87
C THR A 67 -15.52 -14.60 19.36
N ALA A 68 -15.50 -13.35 19.84
CA ALA A 68 -15.65 -13.02 21.27
C ALA A 68 -16.90 -13.69 21.87
N THR A 69 -17.99 -13.74 21.11
CA THR A 69 -19.23 -14.43 21.49
C THR A 69 -19.07 -15.96 21.59
N SER A 70 -18.32 -16.59 20.69
CA SER A 70 -18.08 -18.05 20.74
C SER A 70 -17.20 -18.47 21.92
N VAL A 71 -16.29 -17.61 22.37
CA VAL A 71 -15.46 -17.85 23.57
C VAL A 71 -16.31 -17.77 24.82
N LEU A 72 -17.13 -16.72 24.96
CA LEU A 72 -18.03 -16.56 26.10
C LEU A 72 -19.02 -17.72 26.23
N ASN A 73 -19.62 -18.16 25.12
CA ASN A 73 -20.53 -19.31 25.14
C ASN A 73 -19.83 -20.62 25.57
N CYS A 74 -18.52 -20.73 25.39
CA CYS A 74 -17.72 -21.87 25.85
C CYS A 74 -17.24 -21.72 27.31
N THR A 75 -17.19 -20.52 27.90
CA THR A 75 -16.68 -20.34 29.28
C THR A 75 -17.43 -21.14 30.36
N GLU A 76 -18.70 -21.49 30.13
CA GLU A 76 -19.47 -22.35 31.06
C GLU A 76 -19.27 -23.84 30.82
N ALA A 77 -19.03 -24.25 29.57
CA ALA A 77 -18.84 -25.65 29.16
C ALA A 77 -17.38 -26.10 29.18
N CYS A 78 -16.46 -25.15 29.11
CA CYS A 78 -15.01 -25.31 29.06
C CYS A 78 -14.50 -24.75 30.39
N GLU A 79 -13.92 -25.59 31.26
CA GLU A 79 -13.54 -25.30 32.66
C GLU A 79 -12.50 -24.15 32.81
N PHE A 80 -12.85 -22.94 32.42
CA PHE A 80 -11.98 -21.77 32.45
C PHE A 80 -11.80 -21.32 33.90
N SER A 81 -10.56 -20.93 34.22
CA SER A 81 -10.25 -20.24 35.46
C SER A 81 -10.97 -18.89 35.56
N ALA A 82 -11.08 -18.35 36.78
CA ALA A 82 -11.70 -17.05 36.99
C ALA A 82 -11.03 -15.93 36.18
N GLU A 83 -9.70 -15.99 36.04
CA GLU A 83 -8.90 -15.05 35.25
C GLU A 83 -9.20 -15.16 33.75
N GLU A 84 -9.35 -16.38 33.22
CA GLU A 84 -9.66 -16.60 31.80
C GLU A 84 -11.08 -16.14 31.43
N LYS A 85 -12.03 -16.30 32.36
CA LYS A 85 -13.40 -15.77 32.19
C LYS A 85 -13.42 -14.25 32.15
N GLN A 86 -12.63 -13.62 33.03
CA GLN A 86 -12.48 -12.17 33.05
C GLN A 86 -11.86 -11.65 31.76
N LEU A 87 -10.79 -12.28 31.27
CA LEU A 87 -10.15 -11.92 30.00
C LEU A 87 -11.11 -12.04 28.79
N ALA A 88 -11.97 -13.06 28.79
CA ALA A 88 -12.98 -13.23 27.74
C ALA A 88 -14.06 -12.14 27.76
N GLN A 89 -14.47 -11.68 28.95
CA GLN A 89 -15.40 -10.57 29.11
C GLN A 89 -14.78 -9.23 28.70
N GLU A 90 -13.54 -8.97 29.10
CA GLU A 90 -12.79 -7.77 28.69
C GLU A 90 -12.63 -7.71 27.17
N TRP A 91 -12.33 -8.85 26.53
CA TRP A 91 -12.22 -8.93 25.09
C TRP A 91 -13.56 -8.68 24.37
N LEU A 92 -14.70 -9.11 24.93
CA LEU A 92 -16.00 -8.79 24.35
C LEU A 92 -16.27 -7.29 24.35
N VAL A 93 -15.95 -6.60 25.46
CA VAL A 93 -16.13 -5.15 25.57
C VAL A 93 -15.27 -4.44 24.54
N GLU A 94 -13.98 -4.81 24.43
CA GLU A 94 -13.07 -4.24 23.42
C GLU A 94 -13.55 -4.53 22.00
N TYR A 95 -14.09 -5.73 21.75
CA TYR A 95 -14.63 -6.13 20.45
C TYR A 95 -15.88 -5.33 20.06
N GLU A 96 -16.81 -5.12 20.99
CA GLU A 96 -18.01 -4.32 20.78
C GLU A 96 -17.68 -2.83 20.63
N GLU A 97 -16.76 -2.31 21.44
CA GLU A 97 -16.24 -0.94 21.31
C GLU A 97 -15.61 -0.75 19.93
N TYR A 98 -14.75 -1.69 19.51
CA TYR A 98 -14.11 -1.70 18.22
C TYR A 98 -15.10 -1.77 17.04
N GLN A 99 -16.16 -2.58 17.14
CA GLN A 99 -17.22 -2.62 16.12
C GLN A 99 -18.00 -1.30 16.02
N ASN A 100 -18.12 -0.57 17.13
CA ASN A 100 -18.84 0.68 17.22
C ASN A 100 -17.94 1.91 17.00
N LEU A 101 -16.63 1.73 16.85
CA LEU A 101 -15.72 2.82 16.51
C LEU A 101 -16.16 3.47 15.19
N PRO A 102 -16.21 4.81 15.11
CA PRO A 102 -16.37 5.50 13.84
C PRO A 102 -15.22 5.07 12.93
N LYS A 103 -15.52 4.33 11.86
CA LYS A 103 -14.52 3.92 10.85
C LYS A 103 -13.96 5.10 10.04
N ASP A 104 -14.43 6.30 10.34
CA ASP A 104 -14.02 7.56 9.73
C ASP A 104 -12.94 8.25 10.57
N GLU A 105 -11.69 7.84 10.39
CA GLU A 105 -10.54 8.70 10.73
C GLU A 105 -9.31 8.49 9.84
N VAL A 106 -9.52 8.19 8.55
CA VAL A 106 -8.51 7.79 7.53
C VAL A 106 -8.19 6.31 7.64
N SER A 107 -9.05 5.48 7.02
CA SER A 107 -8.82 4.04 6.89
C SER A 107 -7.42 3.74 6.34
N TYR A 108 -6.87 2.59 6.72
CA TYR A 108 -5.58 2.12 6.24
C TYR A 108 -5.48 2.21 4.70
N VAL A 109 -6.59 1.88 4.03
CA VAL A 109 -6.76 1.99 2.58
C VAL A 109 -6.52 3.41 2.06
N ILE A 110 -7.14 4.42 2.67
CA ILE A 110 -6.95 5.82 2.27
C ILE A 110 -5.49 6.26 2.48
N ARG A 111 -4.87 5.86 3.59
CA ARG A 111 -3.44 6.15 3.85
C ARG A 111 -2.54 5.53 2.78
N GLN A 112 -2.84 4.31 2.36
CA GLN A 112 -2.12 3.61 1.30
C GLN A 112 -2.28 4.31 -0.06
N ARG A 113 -3.48 4.84 -0.37
CA ARG A 113 -3.72 5.64 -1.59
C ARG A 113 -2.86 6.89 -1.61
N TYR A 114 -2.78 7.63 -0.50
CA TYR A 114 -1.93 8.82 -0.41
C TYR A 114 -0.46 8.48 -0.65
N ARG A 115 0.06 7.43 0.00
CA ARG A 115 1.44 6.99 -0.18
C ARG A 115 1.74 6.59 -1.62
N THR A 116 0.86 5.81 -2.22
CA THR A 116 1.01 5.36 -3.62
C THR A 116 0.94 6.55 -4.57
N SER A 117 -0.01 7.46 -4.36
CA SER A 117 -0.16 8.67 -5.18
C SER A 117 1.05 9.59 -5.07
N ALA A 118 1.55 9.83 -3.85
CA ALA A 118 2.72 10.66 -3.63
C ALA A 118 3.96 10.12 -4.37
N ASN A 119 4.21 8.81 -4.26
CA ASN A 119 5.31 8.15 -4.97
C ASN A 119 5.13 8.20 -6.50
N ALA A 120 3.92 7.92 -6.99
CA ALA A 120 3.60 7.97 -8.41
C ALA A 120 3.81 9.37 -9.00
N ILE A 121 3.29 10.39 -8.32
CA ILE A 121 3.43 11.79 -8.70
C ILE A 121 4.91 12.19 -8.69
N ALA A 122 5.66 11.83 -7.64
CA ALA A 122 7.10 12.14 -7.58
C ALA A 122 7.87 11.56 -8.77
N MET A 123 7.62 10.29 -9.12
CA MET A 123 8.26 9.66 -10.28
C MET A 123 7.90 10.34 -11.61
N ILE A 124 6.64 10.77 -11.78
CA ILE A 124 6.21 11.48 -13.00
C ILE A 124 6.85 12.87 -13.04
N VAL A 125 6.79 13.63 -11.94
CA VAL A 125 7.31 15.00 -11.86
C VAL A 125 8.81 15.06 -12.07
N VAL A 126 9.57 14.05 -11.61
CA VAL A 126 11.02 13.96 -11.84
C VAL A 126 11.35 13.32 -13.19
N GLY A 127 10.68 12.22 -13.53
CA GLY A 127 10.95 11.44 -14.74
C GLY A 127 10.59 12.18 -16.02
N LEU A 128 9.49 12.95 -16.02
CA LEU A 128 8.99 13.62 -17.22
C LEU A 128 9.95 14.72 -17.71
N PRO A 129 10.42 15.66 -16.87
CA PRO A 129 11.46 16.60 -17.28
C PRO A 129 12.75 15.92 -17.69
N LEU A 130 13.18 14.87 -16.95
CA LEU A 130 14.39 14.13 -17.25
C LEU A 130 14.34 13.50 -18.65
N TYR A 131 13.24 12.82 -18.97
CA TYR A 131 12.99 12.23 -20.29
C TYR A 131 12.93 13.31 -21.36
N LEU A 132 12.09 14.32 -21.21
CA LEU A 132 11.87 15.34 -22.23
C LEU A 132 13.14 16.12 -22.55
N TYR A 133 13.95 16.45 -21.53
CA TYR A 133 15.21 17.14 -21.71
C TYR A 133 16.20 16.30 -22.53
N HIS A 134 16.48 15.07 -22.10
CA HIS A 134 17.45 14.20 -22.76
C HIS A 134 16.97 13.76 -24.15
N TRP A 135 15.67 13.48 -24.31
CA TRP A 135 15.10 13.15 -25.61
C TRP A 135 15.23 14.31 -26.62
N ARG A 136 14.98 15.55 -26.18
CA ARG A 136 15.20 16.74 -27.04
C ARG A 136 16.66 16.92 -27.42
N MET A 137 17.60 16.62 -26.53
CA MET A 137 19.03 16.64 -26.84
C MET A 137 19.42 15.56 -27.83
N ALA A 138 18.88 14.33 -27.69
CA ALA A 138 19.13 13.23 -28.60
C ALA A 138 18.71 13.60 -30.03
N LYS A 139 17.51 14.17 -30.21
CA LYS A 139 17.02 14.62 -31.52
C LYS A 139 17.86 15.71 -32.18
N LYS A 140 18.56 16.53 -31.39
CA LYS A 140 19.46 17.57 -31.91
C LYS A 140 20.84 17.03 -32.27
N SER A 141 21.19 15.85 -31.76
CA SER A 141 22.50 15.21 -31.89
C SER A 141 22.49 14.03 -32.88
N ALA A 142 21.31 13.64 -33.35
CA ALA A 142 21.07 12.67 -34.42
C ALA A 142 20.88 13.41 -35.75
#